data_AF-A0A7Z9HEU6-F1
#
_entry.id   AF-A0A7Z9HEU6-F1
#
_cell.length_a   1.000
_cell.length_b   1.000
_cell.length_c   1.000
_cell.angle_alpha   90.00
_cell.angle_beta   90.00
_cell.angle_gamma   90.00
#
_symmetry.space_group_name_H-M   'P 1'
#
loop_
_entity.id
_entity.type
_entity.pdbx_description
1 polymer ?
#
loop_
_entity_poly.entity_id
_entity_poly.type
_entity_poly.pdbx_seq_one_letter_code
_entity_poly.pdbx_strand_id
1 'polypeptide(L)' 'METISFELNGQTLEALVGETILQAADRAGVADIPRLCYKEGYRTDGNCRSCVVEIEGERVL' A
#
# COMPACT_ATOMS: atom_id res chain seq x y z
N MET A 1 8.40 -1.21 -18.52
CA MET A 1 7.32 -0.89 -17.56
C MET A 1 7.81 0.30 -16.78
N GLU A 2 7.01 1.36 -16.71
CA GLU A 2 7.33 2.56 -15.94
C GLU A 2 7.07 2.29 -14.46
N THR A 3 7.99 2.71 -13.60
CA THR A 3 7.90 2.52 -12.15
C THR A 3 8.03 3.85 -11.42
N ILE A 4 7.48 3.90 -10.21
CA ILE A 4 7.49 5.05 -9.33
C ILE A 4 8.25 4.64 -8.07
N SER A 5 9.41 5.26 -7.82
CA SER A 5 10.19 5.04 -6.61
C SER A 5 9.58 5.80 -5.43
N PHE A 6 9.44 5.13 -4.28
CA PHE A 6 9.02 5.72 -3.02
C PHE A 6 9.68 5.00 -1.84
N GLU A 7 9.55 5.57 -0.63
CA GLU A 7 10.04 4.94 0.60
C GLU A 7 8.85 4.41 1.43
N LEU A 8 8.96 3.17 1.91
CA LEU A 8 8.04 2.55 2.85
C LEU A 8 8.83 2.06 4.06
N ASN A 9 8.60 2.65 5.24
CA ASN A 9 9.30 2.31 6.48
C ASN A 9 10.84 2.34 6.35
N GLY A 10 11.42 3.34 5.68
CA GLY A 10 12.87 3.42 5.46
C GLY A 10 13.39 2.55 4.32
N GLN A 11 12.54 1.81 3.62
CA GLN A 11 12.93 0.94 2.52
C GLN A 11 12.49 1.54 1.18
N THR A 12 13.43 1.70 0.25
CA THR A 12 13.11 2.13 -1.11
C THR A 12 12.40 1.01 -1.87
N LEU A 13 11.24 1.31 -2.42
CA LEU A 13 10.41 0.42 -3.23
C LEU A 13 10.09 1.05 -4.58
N GLU A 14 9.94 0.21 -5.58
CA GLU A 14 9.46 0.58 -6.91
C GLU A 14 8.01 0.10 -7.07
N ALA A 15 7.05 1.01 -7.23
CA ALA A 15 5.66 0.69 -7.54
C ALA A 15 5.41 0.71 -9.06
N LEU A 16 4.54 -0.16 -9.54
CA LEU A 16 4.02 -0.06 -10.91
C LEU A 16 2.97 1.06 -10.99
N VAL A 17 2.88 1.73 -12.15
CA VAL A 17 1.81 2.71 -12.37
C VAL A 17 0.44 2.05 -12.22
N GLY A 18 -0.39 2.61 -11.32
CA GLY A 18 -1.73 2.09 -10.99
C GLY A 18 -1.75 1.04 -9.86
N GLU A 19 -0.60 0.64 -9.35
CA GLU A 19 -0.49 -0.21 -8.16
C GLU A 19 -0.79 0.61 -6.90
N THR A 20 -1.54 0.02 -5.97
CA THR A 20 -1.77 0.61 -4.65
C THR A 20 -0.55 0.38 -3.74
N ILE A 21 -0.38 1.21 -2.70
CA ILE A 21 0.67 1.01 -1.68
C ILE A 21 0.60 -0.40 -1.08
N LEU A 22 -0.63 -0.90 -0.84
CA LEU A 22 -0.87 -2.24 -0.30
C LEU A 22 -0.31 -3.34 -1.21
N GLN A 23 -0.54 -3.23 -2.52
CA GLN A 23 -0.06 -4.20 -3.51
C GLN A 23 1.47 -4.12 -3.67
N ALA A 24 2.03 -2.91 -3.70
CA ALA A 24 3.48 -2.73 -3.77
C ALA A 24 4.18 -3.33 -2.55
N ALA A 25 3.63 -3.13 -1.36
CA ALA A 25 4.13 -3.73 -0.12
C ALA A 25 4.07 -5.26 -0.14
N ASP A 26 2.93 -5.84 -0.55
CA ASP A 26 2.75 -7.29 -0.68
C ASP A 26 3.78 -7.90 -1.66
N ARG A 27 3.95 -7.30 -2.83
CA ARG A 27 4.91 -7.76 -3.85
C ARG A 27 6.36 -7.67 -3.37
N ALA A 28 6.68 -6.65 -2.58
CA ALA A 28 8.01 -6.44 -2.02
C ALA A 28 8.29 -7.29 -0.78
N GLY A 29 7.29 -8.00 -0.24
CA GLY A 29 7.44 -8.77 1.00
C GLY A 29 7.66 -7.90 2.23
N VAL A 30 7.26 -6.62 2.19
CA VAL A 30 7.27 -5.74 3.36
C VAL A 30 6.10 -6.12 4.26
N ALA A 31 6.35 -6.13 5.59
CA ALA A 31 5.48 -6.59 6.67
C ALA A 31 3.96 -6.59 6.39
N ASP A 32 3.25 -7.63 6.86
CA ASP A 32 1.81 -7.82 6.65
C ASP A 32 0.96 -6.63 7.13
N ILE A 33 0.67 -5.68 6.23
CA ILE A 33 -0.25 -4.56 6.50
C ILE A 33 -1.62 -5.16 6.83
N PRO A 34 -2.16 -4.95 8.04
CA PRO A 34 -3.38 -5.63 8.49
C PRO A 34 -4.57 -5.20 7.64
N ARG A 35 -5.39 -6.16 7.21
CA ARG A 35 -6.55 -5.92 6.34
C ARG A 35 -7.60 -6.99 6.54
N LEU A 36 -8.87 -6.58 6.49
CA LEU A 36 -10.02 -7.49 6.58
C LEU A 36 -10.93 -7.41 5.35
N CYS A 37 -11.05 -6.24 4.72
CA CYS A 37 -11.96 -5.99 3.60
C CYS A 37 -11.27 -5.89 2.23
N TYR A 38 -10.03 -6.36 2.11
CA TYR A 38 -9.29 -6.42 0.84
C TYR A 38 -8.96 -7.86 0.49
N LYS A 39 -9.24 -8.22 -0.77
CA LYS A 39 -8.86 -9.49 -1.39
C LYS A 39 -8.69 -9.28 -2.89
N GLU A 40 -7.63 -9.85 -3.47
CA GLU A 40 -7.39 -9.79 -4.91
C GLU A 40 -8.57 -10.36 -5.70
N GLY A 41 -8.95 -9.68 -6.78
CA GLY A 41 -10.10 -10.03 -7.63
C GLY A 41 -11.47 -9.58 -7.11
N TYR A 42 -11.54 -8.98 -5.92
CA TYR A 42 -12.76 -8.37 -5.36
C TYR A 42 -12.67 -6.84 -5.40
N ARG A 43 -13.81 -6.16 -5.29
CA ARG A 43 -13.86 -4.70 -5.19
C ARG A 43 -13.15 -4.24 -3.90
N THR A 44 -12.44 -3.12 -3.98
CA THR A 44 -11.85 -2.43 -2.83
C THR A 44 -12.93 -1.66 -2.06
N ASP A 45 -13.21 -2.06 -0.80
CA ASP A 45 -14.29 -1.46 -0.01
C ASP A 45 -13.83 -0.43 1.03
N GLY A 46 -12.61 -0.57 1.57
CA GLY A 46 -12.08 0.37 2.56
C GLY A 46 -12.84 0.44 3.90
N ASN A 47 -13.69 -0.54 4.21
CA ASN A 47 -14.55 -0.56 5.41
C ASN A 47 -13.81 -0.86 6.72
N CYS A 48 -12.79 -1.73 6.70
CA CYS A 48 -12.13 -2.18 7.94
C CYS A 48 -11.16 -1.14 8.54
N ARG A 49 -10.69 -0.19 7.71
CA ARG A 49 -9.70 0.84 8.08
C ARG A 49 -8.41 0.30 8.71
N SER A 50 -8.13 -1.00 8.65
CA SER A 50 -6.92 -1.58 9.25
C SER A 50 -5.67 -1.32 8.41
N CYS A 51 -5.81 -1.15 7.09
CA CYS A 51 -4.69 -0.93 6.17
C CYS A 51 -4.35 0.55 5.98
N VAL A 52 -4.71 1.41 6.94
CA VAL A 52 -4.32 2.82 6.91
C VAL A 52 -2.83 2.95 7.19
N VAL A 53 -2.20 3.92 6.54
CA VAL A 53 -0.78 4.23 6.68
C VAL A 53 -0.61 5.73 6.87
N GLU A 54 0.49 6.12 7.50
CA GLU A 54 0.92 7.52 7.52
C GLU A 54 1.66 7.85 6.22
N ILE A 55 1.42 9.04 5.69
CA ILE A 55 2.14 9.57 4.54
C ILE A 55 2.78 10.89 5.00
N GLU A 56 4.10 10.99 4.86
CA GLU A 56 4.82 12.19 5.25
C GLU A 56 4.31 13.41 4.43
N GLY A 57 3.96 14.49 5.13
CA GLY A 57 3.41 15.71 4.51
C GLY A 57 1.90 15.71 4.27
N GLU A 58 1.20 14.58 4.48
CA GLU A 58 -0.26 14.52 4.42
C GLU A 58 -0.91 14.71 5.79
N ARG A 59 -2.17 15.17 5.78
CA ARG A 59 -2.93 15.31 7.01
C ARG A 59 -3.35 13.93 7.54
N VAL A 60 -2.92 13.60 8.76
CA VAL A 60 -3.35 12.37 9.46
C VAL A 60 -4.82 12.47 9.87
N LEU A 61 -5.57 11.39 9.66
CA LEU A 61 -6.97 11.22 10.06
C LEU A 61 -7.12 10.82 11.52
#